data_AF-A0A4P7F687-F1
#
_entry.id   AF-A0A4P7F687-F1
#
_cell.length_a   1.000
_cell.length_b   1.000
_cell.length_c   1.000
_cell.angle_alpha   90.00
_cell.angle_beta   90.00
_cell.angle_gamma   90.00
#
_symmetry.space_group_name_H-M   'P 1'
#
loop_
_entity.id
_entity.type
_entity.pdbx_description
1 polymer ?
#
loop_
_entity_poly.entity_id
_entity_poly.type
_entity_poly.pdbx_seq_one_letter_code
_entity_poly.pdbx_strand_id
1 'polypeptide(L)'
;MAPPPLHDVHRQRLSVIMKAMAHNLGPDLLSRAWHQMAKFAALSILAAIALMGTAGEQPALAQGDPFGWFEQLFRPPQARVARPRPEMRRTAPQPRVARPKPSRPASERPVAKAPATPAVAPTFFVAVLGDGLGQMLGQGLTEAFENRPEVAILRKARDSSGLVRDDFYDWTKAAQDLLASGEKIDFAVMMIGSNDRQSLRDAAGAYEPRSPEWKAAYVQRIETIAAMFRDKKIPLIWVGLPILKSDRLSADALAFNEFYHDYAEKAGATYIDVWEAFADENGQYSAVGPDINGQTVKLRAADGVHFTKAGARKLAHFVEPEIRRKLEEVFPKIEPGMTPDIATNPANGSTSEETPANVSALPGEAPPPRVKPVAGPVLPLTGPALSPGGELATRVTTAGSTPTDAQRLIDQTLQQGKPLPPKPGRADDFSWPRADAPASK
;
A
#
# COMPACT_ATOMS: atom_id res chain seq x y z
N MET A 1 -57.04 -5.36 8.42
CA MET A 1 -57.35 -5.26 9.86
C MET A 1 -56.03 -4.99 10.57
N ALA A 2 -55.76 -3.74 10.95
CA ALA A 2 -54.47 -3.30 11.48
C ALA A 2 -54.45 -3.45 13.02
N PRO A 3 -53.33 -3.87 13.64
CA PRO A 3 -53.18 -3.86 15.10
C PRO A 3 -52.74 -2.48 15.63
N PRO A 4 -53.11 -2.10 16.87
CA PRO A 4 -52.75 -0.81 17.46
C PRO A 4 -51.36 -0.81 18.12
N PRO A 5 -50.74 0.38 18.34
CA PRO A 5 -49.36 0.49 18.82
C PRO A 5 -49.24 0.42 20.35
N LEU A 6 -48.28 -0.39 20.83
CA LEU A 6 -47.82 -0.46 22.22
C LEU A 6 -46.83 0.69 22.51
N HIS A 7 -47.31 1.82 23.02
CA HIS A 7 -46.40 2.86 23.56
C HIS A 7 -46.86 3.54 24.86
N ASP A 8 -47.87 3.03 25.56
CA ASP A 8 -48.48 3.77 26.69
C ASP A 8 -48.35 3.12 28.09
N VAL A 9 -47.69 1.96 28.20
CA VAL A 9 -47.62 1.24 29.49
C VAL A 9 -46.38 1.59 30.33
N HIS A 10 -45.34 2.17 29.73
CA HIS A 10 -44.09 2.48 30.45
C HIS A 10 -44.05 3.88 31.10
N ARG A 11 -44.84 4.86 30.60
CA ARG A 11 -44.90 6.21 31.19
C ARG A 11 -45.69 6.25 32.50
N GLN A 12 -46.77 5.48 32.62
CA GLN A 12 -47.59 5.48 33.83
C GLN A 12 -46.89 4.80 35.03
N ARG A 13 -46.02 3.81 34.80
CA ARG A 13 -45.28 3.14 35.88
C ARG A 13 -44.16 4.00 36.49
N LEU A 14 -43.53 4.90 35.72
CA LEU A 14 -42.52 5.82 36.23
C LEU A 14 -43.12 7.00 37.02
N SER A 15 -44.31 7.47 36.64
CA SER A 15 -44.96 8.58 37.38
C SER A 15 -45.47 8.16 38.76
N VAL A 16 -45.84 6.89 38.95
CA VAL A 16 -46.29 6.36 40.24
C VAL A 16 -45.11 6.12 41.20
N ILE A 17 -43.95 5.71 40.69
CA ILE A 17 -42.74 5.53 41.50
C ILE A 17 -42.13 6.88 41.93
N MET A 18 -42.16 7.90 41.07
CA MET A 18 -41.70 9.25 41.46
C MET A 18 -42.67 9.94 42.45
N LYS A 19 -43.98 9.67 42.38
CA LYS A 19 -44.95 10.19 43.37
C LYS A 19 -44.84 9.50 44.74
N ALA A 20 -44.40 8.24 44.78
CA ALA A 20 -44.21 7.49 46.02
C ALA A 20 -42.91 7.86 46.79
N MET A 21 -41.91 8.44 46.13
CA MET A 21 -40.69 8.93 46.81
C MET A 21 -40.82 10.34 47.40
N ALA A 22 -41.87 11.10 47.07
CA ALA A 22 -42.05 12.49 47.50
C ALA A 22 -42.96 12.66 48.74
N HIS A 23 -43.34 11.59 49.44
CA HIS A 23 -44.29 11.65 50.57
C HIS A 23 -43.76 11.16 51.92
N ASN A 24 -42.46 10.84 52.05
CA ASN A 24 -41.90 10.34 53.32
C ASN A 24 -40.71 11.14 53.90
N LEU A 25 -40.52 12.40 53.50
CA LEU A 25 -39.53 13.28 54.12
C LEU A 25 -40.22 14.51 54.69
N GLY A 26 -40.35 14.54 56.02
CA GLY A 26 -40.95 15.64 56.75
C GLY A 26 -40.13 16.95 56.61
N PRO A 27 -40.79 18.12 56.76
CA PRO A 27 -40.20 19.45 56.52
C PRO A 27 -39.00 19.80 57.42
N ASP A 28 -38.78 19.04 58.50
CA ASP A 28 -37.69 19.28 59.46
C ASP A 28 -36.32 18.74 59.04
N LEU A 29 -36.24 17.85 58.04
CA LEU A 29 -34.96 17.33 57.53
C LEU A 29 -34.35 18.22 56.45
N LEU A 30 -35.18 18.91 55.66
CA LEU A 30 -34.74 19.85 54.62
C LEU A 30 -34.21 21.16 55.21
N SER A 31 -34.80 21.67 56.29
CA SER A 31 -34.35 22.88 56.98
C SER A 31 -32.99 22.69 57.67
N ARG A 32 -32.78 21.52 58.29
CA ARG A 32 -31.51 21.15 58.93
C ARG A 32 -30.39 20.92 57.90
N ALA A 33 -30.69 20.31 56.75
CA ALA A 33 -29.73 20.16 55.66
C ALA A 33 -29.32 21.51 55.05
N TRP A 34 -30.27 22.44 54.90
CA TRP A 34 -29.99 23.79 54.39
C TRP A 34 -29.11 24.62 55.33
N HIS A 35 -29.33 24.53 56.64
CA HIS A 35 -28.49 25.21 57.63
C HIS A 35 -27.08 24.61 57.76
N GLN A 36 -26.90 23.31 57.51
CA GLN A 36 -25.57 22.72 57.45
C GLN A 36 -24.83 23.11 56.18
N MET A 37 -25.50 23.08 55.02
CA MET A 37 -24.93 23.55 53.73
C MET A 37 -24.52 25.03 53.77
N ALA A 38 -25.32 25.89 54.41
CA ALA A 38 -24.99 27.31 54.57
C ALA A 38 -23.78 27.55 55.48
N LYS A 39 -23.57 26.72 56.51
CA LYS A 39 -22.38 26.78 57.38
C LYS A 39 -21.11 26.36 56.64
N PHE A 40 -21.18 25.36 55.77
CA PHE A 40 -20.04 24.96 54.94
C PHE A 40 -19.70 25.98 53.84
N ALA A 41 -20.70 26.68 53.28
CA ALA A 41 -20.47 27.76 52.31
C ALA A 41 -19.88 29.03 52.94
N ALA A 42 -20.24 29.36 54.19
CA ALA A 42 -19.66 30.50 54.90
C ALA A 42 -18.20 30.25 55.33
N LEU A 43 -17.85 29.00 55.67
CA LEU A 43 -16.48 28.63 56.04
C LEU A 43 -15.52 28.66 54.85
N SER A 44 -15.97 28.31 53.65
CA SER A 44 -15.16 28.34 52.43
C SER A 44 -14.93 29.77 51.90
N ILE A 45 -15.88 30.68 52.09
CA ILE A 45 -15.72 32.11 51.74
C ILE A 45 -14.72 32.80 52.69
N LEU A 46 -14.72 32.46 53.98
CA LEU A 46 -13.73 32.97 54.94
C LEU A 46 -12.31 32.43 54.67
N ALA A 47 -12.17 31.18 54.22
CA ALA A 47 -10.89 30.62 53.79
C ALA A 47 -10.35 31.27 52.50
N ALA A 48 -11.23 31.66 51.57
CA ALA A 48 -10.85 32.39 50.35
C ALA A 48 -10.42 33.84 50.62
N ILE A 49 -11.03 34.50 51.62
CA ILE A 49 -10.64 35.86 52.02
C ILE A 49 -9.33 35.86 52.82
N ALA A 50 -9.07 34.80 53.61
CA ALA A 50 -7.80 34.63 54.32
C ALA A 50 -6.60 34.32 53.39
N LEU A 51 -6.84 33.76 52.19
CA LEU A 51 -5.80 33.59 51.18
C LEU A 51 -5.54 34.84 50.32
N MET A 52 -6.40 35.86 50.38
CA MET A 52 -6.27 37.08 49.57
C MET A 52 -5.62 38.26 50.32
N GLY A 53 -5.21 38.05 51.58
CA GLY A 53 -4.77 39.09 52.51
C GLY A 53 -3.26 39.28 52.69
N THR A 54 -2.40 38.71 51.84
CA THR A 54 -0.96 39.01 51.85
C THR A 54 -0.54 39.65 50.53
N ALA A 55 -0.82 40.94 50.40
CA ALA A 55 -0.15 41.80 49.44
C ALA A 55 1.24 42.17 50.00
N GLY A 56 2.28 41.84 49.24
CA GLY A 56 3.66 42.27 49.49
C GLY A 56 4.42 42.31 48.16
N GLU A 57 4.34 43.46 47.51
CA GLU A 57 5.26 44.02 46.50
C GLU A 57 5.46 43.27 45.17
N GLN A 58 5.02 43.89 44.08
CA GLN A 58 5.51 43.61 42.73
C GLN A 58 6.74 44.47 42.42
N PRO A 59 7.81 43.90 41.82
CA PRO A 59 8.58 44.60 40.82
C PRO A 59 8.03 44.26 39.43
N ALA A 60 7.84 45.30 38.63
CA ALA A 60 7.55 45.19 37.21
C ALA A 60 8.63 44.34 36.51
N LEU A 61 8.22 43.32 35.76
CA LEU A 61 9.08 42.62 34.80
C LEU A 61 8.52 42.81 33.40
N ALA A 62 9.43 43.27 32.54
CA ALA A 62 9.27 43.50 31.12
C ALA A 62 8.87 42.23 30.36
N GLN A 63 8.34 42.43 29.15
CA GLN A 63 8.03 41.41 28.14
C GLN A 63 9.14 40.34 28.05
N GLY A 64 8.84 39.15 28.53
CA GLY A 64 9.68 37.96 28.41
C GLY A 64 9.23 37.09 27.25
N ASP A 65 10.17 36.73 26.39
CA ASP A 65 10.03 35.89 25.20
C ASP A 65 9.38 34.52 25.52
N PRO A 66 8.29 34.12 24.84
CA PRO A 66 7.57 32.86 25.10
C PRO A 66 8.38 31.57 24.83
N PHE A 67 9.61 31.67 24.30
CA PHE A 67 10.48 30.52 24.03
C PHE A 67 11.69 30.37 24.98
N GLY A 68 11.77 31.15 26.07
CA GLY A 68 12.88 31.06 27.03
C GLY A 68 13.05 29.69 27.71
N TRP A 69 12.02 28.85 27.71
CA TRP A 69 12.09 27.49 28.24
C TRP A 69 12.95 26.55 27.37
N PHE A 70 13.07 26.81 26.06
CA PHE A 70 13.81 25.95 25.13
C PHE A 70 15.34 26.15 25.25
N GLU A 71 15.79 27.38 25.52
CA GLU A 71 17.20 27.72 25.82
C GLU A 71 17.70 27.08 27.13
N GLN A 72 16.80 26.85 28.09
CA GLN A 72 17.14 26.23 29.38
C GLN A 72 17.45 24.73 29.27
N LEU A 73 16.92 24.05 28.24
CA LEU A 73 17.00 22.59 28.10
C LEU A 73 18.29 22.11 27.41
N PHE A 74 19.00 22.98 26.68
CA PHE A 74 20.21 22.63 25.92
C PHE A 74 21.51 23.24 26.45
N ARG A 75 21.52 23.73 27.69
CA ARG A 75 22.72 24.29 28.31
C ARG A 75 23.67 23.16 28.78
N PRO A 76 24.93 23.08 28.32
CA PRO A 76 25.88 22.10 28.84
C PRO A 76 26.30 22.46 30.28
N PRO A 77 26.55 21.48 31.17
CA PRO A 77 26.82 21.75 32.58
C PRO A 77 28.18 22.43 32.77
N GLN A 78 28.19 23.55 33.50
CA GLN A 78 29.42 24.18 33.98
C GLN A 78 30.07 23.31 35.06
N ALA A 79 31.36 23.02 34.88
CA ALA A 79 32.17 22.28 35.85
C ALA A 79 32.28 23.04 37.18
N ARG A 80 32.05 22.34 38.28
CA ARG A 80 32.21 22.86 39.65
C ARG A 80 33.64 23.32 39.88
N VAL A 81 33.79 24.56 40.34
CA VAL A 81 35.04 25.12 40.86
C VAL A 81 35.46 24.30 42.09
N ALA A 82 36.59 23.60 41.99
CA ALA A 82 37.25 22.94 43.10
C ALA A 82 38.15 23.92 43.86
N ARG A 83 38.18 23.81 45.20
CA ARG A 83 38.98 24.62 46.13
C ARG A 83 40.50 24.49 45.87
N PRO A 84 41.31 25.52 46.19
CA PRO A 84 42.75 25.49 45.95
C PRO A 84 43.49 24.60 46.97
N ARG A 85 44.44 23.80 46.49
CA ARG A 85 45.41 23.04 47.29
C ARG A 85 46.83 23.59 47.00
N PRO A 86 47.76 23.61 47.98
CA PRO A 86 48.97 24.43 47.90
C PRO A 86 49.97 23.99 46.83
N GLU A 87 50.61 25.01 46.30
CA GLU A 87 51.54 25.04 45.18
C GLU A 87 52.90 24.43 45.56
N MET A 88 53.23 23.26 44.99
CA MET A 88 54.62 22.81 44.89
C MET A 88 55.21 23.28 43.56
N ARG A 89 56.12 24.23 43.68
CA ARG A 89 56.93 24.83 42.62
C ARG A 89 57.75 23.75 41.88
N ARG A 90 57.47 23.51 40.60
CA ARG A 90 58.44 22.90 39.66
C ARG A 90 58.33 23.55 38.27
N THR A 91 59.37 24.32 37.97
CA THR A 91 59.97 24.68 36.67
C THR A 91 59.10 24.71 35.40
N ALA A 92 59.01 25.89 34.78
CA ALA A 92 58.37 26.13 33.49
C ALA A 92 59.10 25.44 32.32
N PRO A 93 58.39 24.77 31.39
CA PRO A 93 58.92 24.42 30.08
C PRO A 93 58.75 25.57 29.08
N GLN A 94 59.80 25.84 28.29
CA GLN A 94 59.83 26.84 27.22
C GLN A 94 58.82 26.55 26.10
N PRO A 95 58.32 27.58 25.39
CA PRO A 95 57.35 27.42 24.31
C PRO A 95 58.00 26.83 23.05
N ARG A 96 57.52 25.66 22.62
CA ARG A 96 57.84 25.09 21.31
C ARG A 96 57.13 25.87 20.22
N VAL A 97 57.90 26.43 19.29
CA VAL A 97 57.43 27.02 18.03
C VAL A 97 56.71 25.93 17.21
N ALA A 98 55.44 26.14 16.91
CA ALA A 98 54.63 25.24 16.10
C ALA A 98 55.10 25.30 14.63
N ARG A 99 55.50 24.14 14.09
CA ARG A 99 55.85 23.98 12.66
C ARG A 99 54.56 23.95 11.83
N PRO A 100 54.45 24.72 10.73
CA PRO A 100 53.24 24.71 9.91
C PRO A 100 53.07 23.36 9.19
N LYS A 101 51.85 22.82 9.22
CA LYS A 101 51.44 21.64 8.44
C LYS A 101 51.40 22.01 6.94
N PRO A 102 51.91 21.17 6.04
CA PRO A 102 51.76 21.40 4.61
C PRO A 102 50.29 21.26 4.21
N SER A 103 49.77 22.27 3.52
CA SER A 103 48.46 22.28 2.87
C SER A 103 48.46 21.26 1.74
N ARG A 104 47.62 20.23 1.87
CA ARG A 104 47.29 19.32 0.79
C ARG A 104 46.43 20.09 -0.23
N PRO A 105 46.75 20.08 -1.55
CA PRO A 105 45.90 20.75 -2.53
C PRO A 105 44.51 20.13 -2.49
N ALA A 106 43.50 21.00 -2.47
CA ALA A 106 42.11 20.60 -2.57
C ALA A 106 41.95 19.86 -3.91
N SER A 107 41.66 18.56 -3.86
CA SER A 107 41.09 17.89 -5.02
C SER A 107 39.81 18.63 -5.37
N GLU A 108 39.78 19.24 -6.56
CA GLU A 108 38.55 19.71 -7.18
C GLU A 108 37.54 18.57 -7.12
N ARG A 109 36.47 18.79 -6.35
CA ARG A 109 35.30 17.93 -6.44
C ARG A 109 34.84 18.00 -7.89
N PRO A 110 34.57 16.87 -8.57
CA PRO A 110 33.96 16.91 -9.87
C PRO A 110 32.67 17.72 -9.73
N VAL A 111 32.58 18.83 -10.45
CA VAL A 111 31.33 19.59 -10.57
C VAL A 111 30.32 18.60 -11.09
N ALA A 112 29.31 18.27 -10.28
CA ALA A 112 28.23 17.40 -10.68
C ALA A 112 27.63 17.99 -11.96
N LYS A 113 27.78 17.27 -13.07
CA LYS A 113 27.20 17.60 -14.36
C LYS A 113 25.70 17.77 -14.10
N ALA A 114 25.16 18.97 -14.35
CA ALA A 114 23.73 19.21 -14.28
C ALA A 114 23.01 18.10 -15.05
N PRO A 115 21.93 17.52 -14.51
CA PRO A 115 21.22 16.43 -15.18
C PRO A 115 20.86 16.92 -16.59
N ALA A 116 21.32 16.17 -17.59
CA ALA A 116 20.99 16.47 -18.97
C ALA A 116 19.46 16.52 -19.06
N THR A 117 18.93 17.65 -19.49
CA THR A 117 17.51 17.77 -19.82
C THR A 117 17.19 16.62 -20.77
N PRO A 118 16.22 15.74 -20.45
CA PRO A 118 15.90 14.63 -21.32
C PRO A 118 15.59 15.20 -22.71
N ALA A 119 16.26 14.67 -23.74
CA ALA A 119 16.12 15.14 -25.12
C ALA A 119 14.70 14.95 -25.68
N VAL A 120 13.85 14.23 -24.96
CA VAL A 120 12.43 13.99 -25.25
C VAL A 120 11.62 14.62 -24.13
N ALA A 121 10.71 15.54 -24.51
CA ALA A 121 9.78 16.13 -23.55
C ALA A 121 8.73 15.09 -23.13
N PRO A 122 8.36 15.02 -21.85
CA PRO A 122 7.36 14.06 -21.38
C PRO A 122 5.99 14.38 -21.98
N THR A 123 5.28 13.34 -22.41
CA THR A 123 3.96 13.42 -23.03
C THR A 123 2.87 12.76 -22.19
N PHE A 124 3.24 11.93 -21.21
CA PHE A 124 2.35 11.24 -20.28
C PHE A 124 2.68 11.63 -18.83
N PHE A 125 1.72 12.15 -18.10
CA PHE A 125 1.94 12.71 -16.76
C PHE A 125 1.19 11.92 -15.69
N VAL A 126 1.93 11.38 -14.72
CA VAL A 126 1.40 10.63 -13.58
C VAL A 126 1.50 11.47 -12.32
N ALA A 127 0.36 11.89 -11.76
CA ALA A 127 0.32 12.60 -10.48
C ALA A 127 0.34 11.63 -9.31
N VAL A 128 1.31 11.79 -8.41
CA VAL A 128 1.40 11.00 -7.17
C VAL A 128 1.05 11.88 -5.98
N LEU A 129 -0.05 11.54 -5.32
CA LEU A 129 -0.68 12.25 -4.22
C LEU A 129 -0.52 11.43 -2.94
N GLY A 130 -0.44 12.12 -1.80
CA GLY A 130 -0.40 11.45 -0.51
C GLY A 130 0.60 12.02 0.48
N ASP A 131 0.79 11.27 1.56
CA ASP A 131 1.62 11.65 2.69
C ASP A 131 3.11 11.28 2.50
N GLY A 132 3.85 11.10 3.59
CA GLY A 132 5.25 10.65 3.56
C GLY A 132 5.42 9.33 2.80
N LEU A 133 4.48 8.37 2.91
CA LEU A 133 4.53 7.12 2.14
C LEU A 133 4.25 7.36 0.66
N GLY A 134 3.29 8.22 0.34
CA GLY A 134 3.03 8.67 -1.03
C GLY A 134 4.22 9.36 -1.68
N GLN A 135 5.01 10.13 -0.92
CA GLN A 135 6.26 10.72 -1.41
C GLN A 135 7.29 9.65 -1.82
N MET A 136 7.37 8.54 -1.09
CA MET A 136 8.27 7.42 -1.39
C MET A 136 7.78 6.60 -2.56
N LEU A 137 6.47 6.35 -2.67
CA LEU A 137 5.86 5.77 -3.86
C LEU A 137 6.22 6.57 -5.11
N GLY A 138 6.08 7.90 -5.04
CA GLY A 138 6.46 8.78 -6.14
C GLY A 138 7.94 8.69 -6.50
N GLN A 139 8.84 8.58 -5.50
CA GLN A 139 10.27 8.36 -5.75
C GLN A 139 10.54 7.01 -6.43
N GLY A 140 9.89 5.94 -5.96
CA GLY A 140 10.01 4.61 -6.56
C GLY A 140 9.50 4.58 -8.01
N LEU A 141 8.41 5.30 -8.30
CA LEU A 141 7.87 5.43 -9.66
C LEU A 141 8.78 6.26 -10.56
N THR A 142 9.41 7.33 -10.04
CA THR A 142 10.42 8.08 -10.82
C THR A 142 11.56 7.18 -11.27
N GLU A 143 12.05 6.30 -10.39
CA GLU A 143 13.08 5.31 -10.74
C GLU A 143 12.54 4.22 -11.67
N ALA A 144 11.29 3.80 -11.51
CA ALA A 144 10.65 2.81 -12.37
C ALA A 144 10.57 3.23 -13.85
N PHE A 145 10.36 4.52 -14.08
CA PHE A 145 10.16 5.10 -15.41
C PHE A 145 11.38 5.88 -15.93
N GLU A 146 12.56 5.76 -15.30
CA GLU A 146 13.77 6.49 -15.71
C GLU A 146 14.16 6.23 -17.18
N ASN A 147 13.93 5.01 -17.67
CA ASN A 147 14.19 4.63 -19.07
C ASN A 147 13.04 4.95 -20.04
N ARG A 148 12.01 5.68 -19.59
CA ARG A 148 10.83 6.07 -20.37
C ARG A 148 10.66 7.59 -20.31
N PRO A 149 11.44 8.36 -21.10
CA PRO A 149 11.43 9.82 -21.03
C PRO A 149 10.08 10.44 -21.43
N GLU A 150 9.19 9.69 -22.07
CA GLU A 150 7.81 10.08 -22.35
C GLU A 150 6.92 10.15 -21.09
N VAL A 151 7.30 9.50 -19.98
CA VAL A 151 6.54 9.48 -18.72
C VAL A 151 7.17 10.44 -17.70
N ALA A 152 6.39 11.40 -17.21
CA ALA A 152 6.76 12.26 -16.10
C ALA A 152 5.97 11.90 -14.83
N ILE A 153 6.69 11.73 -13.72
CA ILE A 153 6.10 11.53 -12.40
C ILE A 153 6.01 12.86 -11.65
N LEU A 154 4.80 13.39 -11.52
CA LEU A 154 4.49 14.62 -10.79
C LEU A 154 4.31 14.29 -9.31
N ARG A 155 5.35 14.51 -8.51
CA ARG A 155 5.34 14.24 -7.05
C ARG A 155 4.60 15.35 -6.31
N LYS A 156 3.28 15.19 -6.14
CA LYS A 156 2.35 16.13 -5.48
C LYS A 156 2.02 15.68 -4.05
N ALA A 157 2.97 15.07 -3.38
CA ALA A 157 2.81 14.53 -2.03
C ALA A 157 3.29 15.54 -0.95
N ARG A 158 2.70 15.47 0.24
CA ARG A 158 2.96 16.36 1.38
C ARG A 158 3.24 15.56 2.63
N ASP A 159 4.46 15.69 3.13
CA ASP A 159 4.90 14.95 4.30
C ASP A 159 4.10 15.33 5.55
N SER A 160 3.98 14.40 6.49
CA SER A 160 3.22 14.55 7.75
C SER A 160 1.73 14.93 7.59
N SER A 161 1.18 14.86 6.37
CA SER A 161 -0.23 15.12 6.10
C SER A 161 -1.08 13.85 6.20
N GLY A 162 -2.40 14.02 6.08
CA GLY A 162 -3.39 12.97 6.13
C GLY A 162 -4.76 13.52 5.75
N LEU A 163 -5.74 12.66 5.48
CA LEU A 163 -7.11 13.05 5.18
C LEU A 163 -7.84 13.66 6.38
N VAL A 164 -7.34 13.58 7.62
CA VAL A 164 -8.04 14.08 8.81
C VAL A 164 -7.82 15.58 9.07
N ARG A 165 -6.57 16.05 8.99
CA ARG A 165 -6.17 17.41 9.42
C ARG A 165 -6.21 18.39 8.24
N ASP A 166 -7.40 18.86 7.89
CA ASP A 166 -7.60 19.87 6.83
C ASP A 166 -6.95 21.23 7.15
N ASP A 167 -6.89 21.58 8.43
CA ASP A 167 -6.18 22.76 8.95
C ASP A 167 -4.65 22.69 8.74
N PHE A 168 -4.07 21.49 8.60
CA PHE A 168 -2.67 21.31 8.23
C PHE A 168 -2.51 21.23 6.71
N TYR A 169 -3.27 20.33 6.07
CA TYR A 169 -3.29 20.20 4.61
C TYR A 169 -4.60 19.56 4.15
N ASP A 170 -5.44 20.36 3.51
CA ASP A 170 -6.71 19.91 2.95
C ASP A 170 -6.49 19.19 1.60
N TRP A 171 -6.48 17.86 1.63
CA TRP A 171 -6.35 17.01 0.46
C TRP A 171 -7.52 17.10 -0.52
N THR A 172 -8.73 17.41 -0.02
CA THR A 172 -9.91 17.58 -0.88
C THR A 172 -9.72 18.84 -1.73
N LYS A 173 -9.35 19.94 -1.09
CA LYS A 173 -9.03 21.19 -1.78
C LYS A 173 -7.80 21.04 -2.67
N ALA A 174 -6.74 20.37 -2.23
CA ALA A 174 -5.54 20.18 -3.02
C ALA A 174 -5.82 19.38 -4.31
N ALA A 175 -6.65 18.34 -4.23
CA ALA A 175 -7.09 17.58 -5.41
C ALA A 175 -7.94 18.45 -6.36
N GLN A 176 -8.86 19.25 -5.81
CA GLN A 176 -9.66 20.19 -6.59
C GLN A 176 -8.79 21.22 -7.33
N ASP A 177 -7.87 21.86 -6.62
CA ASP A 177 -6.96 22.89 -7.15
C ASP A 177 -6.04 22.29 -8.22
N LEU A 178 -5.53 21.08 -8.00
CA LEU A 178 -4.72 20.37 -8.99
C LEU A 178 -5.49 20.14 -10.28
N LEU A 179 -6.73 19.64 -10.19
CA LEU A 179 -7.59 19.37 -11.33
C LEU A 179 -8.11 20.64 -12.02
N ALA A 180 -8.07 21.80 -11.33
CA ALA A 180 -8.43 23.11 -11.87
C ALA A 180 -7.23 23.87 -12.46
N SER A 181 -5.99 23.48 -12.13
CA SER A 181 -4.77 24.20 -12.49
C SER A 181 -4.47 24.27 -14.00
N GLY A 182 -5.07 23.38 -14.80
CA GLY A 182 -4.73 23.19 -16.21
C GLY A 182 -3.44 22.39 -16.44
N GLU A 183 -2.77 21.92 -15.38
CA GLU A 183 -1.66 20.98 -15.47
C GLU A 183 -2.15 19.66 -16.08
N LYS A 184 -1.43 19.15 -17.08
CA LYS A 184 -1.78 17.89 -17.73
C LYS A 184 -1.54 16.73 -16.77
N ILE A 185 -2.57 15.92 -16.55
CA ILE A 185 -2.53 14.72 -15.71
C ILE A 185 -3.28 13.62 -16.46
N ASP A 186 -2.55 12.60 -16.90
CA ASP A 186 -3.10 11.47 -17.64
C ASP A 186 -3.48 10.31 -16.68
N PHE A 187 -2.83 10.25 -15.51
CA PHE A 187 -3.02 9.20 -14.52
C PHE A 187 -2.75 9.72 -13.12
N ALA A 188 -3.48 9.26 -12.11
CA ALA A 188 -3.27 9.64 -10.72
C ALA A 188 -3.07 8.41 -9.82
N VAL A 189 -2.22 8.56 -8.82
CA VAL A 189 -1.93 7.54 -7.80
C VAL A 189 -1.99 8.21 -6.44
N MET A 190 -2.79 7.70 -5.52
CA MET A 190 -2.91 8.20 -4.15
C MET A 190 -2.49 7.14 -3.14
N MET A 191 -1.61 7.50 -2.22
CA MET A 191 -1.26 6.68 -1.06
C MET A 191 -1.15 7.58 0.17
N ILE A 192 -2.10 7.42 1.09
CA ILE A 192 -2.26 8.32 2.24
C ILE A 192 -2.84 7.55 3.42
N GLY A 193 -2.56 8.01 4.64
CA GLY A 193 -3.25 7.57 5.85
C GLY A 193 -2.33 7.21 7.02
N SER A 194 -1.01 7.30 6.83
CA SER A 194 -0.03 7.00 7.89
C SER A 194 -0.16 7.89 9.13
N ASN A 195 -0.79 9.07 8.99
CA ASN A 195 -1.00 10.04 10.05
C ASN A 195 -2.48 10.23 10.44
N ASP A 196 -3.39 9.41 9.91
CA ASP A 196 -4.84 9.68 10.02
C ASP A 196 -5.49 9.15 11.31
N ARG A 197 -4.73 8.52 12.22
CA ARG A 197 -5.26 8.13 13.52
C ARG A 197 -5.37 9.32 14.50
N GLN A 198 -6.07 10.37 14.10
CA GLN A 198 -6.27 11.62 14.83
C GLN A 198 -7.76 11.96 14.96
N SER A 199 -8.11 12.78 15.95
CA SER A 199 -9.48 13.30 16.06
C SER A 199 -9.79 14.15 14.83
N LEU A 200 -10.92 13.83 14.17
CA LEU A 200 -11.42 14.56 13.01
C LEU A 200 -12.34 15.66 13.51
N ARG A 201 -12.11 16.89 13.03
CA ARG A 201 -12.91 18.05 13.38
C ARG A 201 -13.64 18.55 12.15
N ASP A 202 -14.90 18.89 12.32
CA ASP A 202 -15.72 19.56 11.32
C ASP A 202 -16.57 20.67 12.00
N ALA A 203 -17.52 21.24 11.25
CA ALA A 203 -18.42 22.26 11.77
C ALA A 203 -19.36 21.75 12.89
N ALA A 204 -19.60 20.43 12.97
CA ALA A 204 -20.50 19.82 13.94
C ALA A 204 -19.78 19.36 15.21
N GLY A 205 -18.47 19.12 15.18
CA GLY A 205 -17.67 18.88 16.38
C GLY A 205 -16.33 18.19 16.14
N ALA A 206 -15.83 17.54 17.19
CA ALA A 206 -14.64 16.71 17.13
C ALA A 206 -15.05 15.26 17.38
N TYR A 207 -14.63 14.36 16.49
CA TYR A 207 -14.92 12.93 16.58
C TYR A 207 -13.66 12.15 16.94
N GLU A 208 -13.83 11.15 17.79
CA GLU A 208 -12.75 10.24 18.16
C GLU A 208 -12.39 9.33 16.98
N PRO A 209 -11.11 8.97 16.80
CA PRO A 209 -10.69 8.09 15.73
C PRO A 209 -11.51 6.80 15.68
N ARG A 210 -12.05 6.49 14.49
CA ARG A 210 -12.90 5.32 14.20
C ARG A 210 -14.29 5.32 14.86
N SER A 211 -14.76 6.42 15.47
CA SER A 211 -16.19 6.53 15.81
C SER A 211 -17.05 6.47 14.53
N PRO A 212 -18.35 6.14 14.61
CA PRO A 212 -19.21 6.14 13.44
C PRO A 212 -19.21 7.45 12.66
N GLU A 213 -19.21 8.58 13.38
CA GLU A 213 -19.18 9.94 12.82
C GLU A 213 -17.81 10.24 12.17
N TRP A 214 -16.72 9.85 12.84
CA TRP A 214 -15.38 9.95 12.28
C TRP A 214 -15.28 9.16 10.96
N LYS A 215 -15.79 7.92 10.94
CA LYS A 215 -15.79 7.07 9.75
C LYS A 215 -16.59 7.71 8.63
N ALA A 216 -17.78 8.23 8.92
CA ALA A 216 -18.62 8.88 7.93
C ALA A 216 -17.91 10.08 7.28
N ALA A 217 -17.33 10.97 8.09
CA ALA A 217 -16.58 12.12 7.60
C ALA A 217 -15.33 11.71 6.80
N TYR A 218 -14.61 10.68 7.26
CA TYR A 218 -13.42 10.17 6.58
C TYR A 218 -13.75 9.53 5.21
N VAL A 219 -14.78 8.68 5.17
CA VAL A 219 -15.28 8.07 3.94
C VAL A 219 -15.76 9.12 2.96
N GLN A 220 -16.47 10.15 3.42
CA GLN A 220 -16.90 11.25 2.56
C GLN A 220 -15.71 11.95 1.88
N ARG A 221 -14.59 12.14 2.59
CA ARG A 221 -13.35 12.71 2.01
C ARG A 221 -12.76 11.79 0.94
N ILE A 222 -12.70 10.47 1.18
CA ILE A 222 -12.25 9.47 0.20
C ILE A 222 -13.10 9.52 -1.06
N GLU A 223 -14.42 9.42 -0.92
CA GLU A 223 -15.37 9.40 -2.03
C GLU A 223 -15.32 10.71 -2.83
N THR A 224 -15.22 11.85 -2.14
CA THR A 224 -15.13 13.16 -2.80
C THR A 224 -13.87 13.25 -3.67
N ILE A 225 -12.72 12.83 -3.14
CA ILE A 225 -11.45 12.83 -3.89
C ILE A 225 -11.56 11.92 -5.11
N ALA A 226 -11.96 10.66 -4.93
CA ALA A 226 -12.07 9.70 -6.02
C ALA A 226 -13.10 10.13 -7.09
N ALA A 227 -14.23 10.69 -6.67
CA ALA A 227 -15.24 11.25 -7.57
C ALA A 227 -14.70 12.38 -8.44
N MET A 228 -13.88 13.29 -7.90
CA MET A 228 -13.31 14.39 -8.68
C MET A 228 -12.43 13.89 -9.84
N PHE A 229 -11.62 12.85 -9.62
CA PHE A 229 -10.79 12.24 -10.67
C PHE A 229 -11.65 11.50 -11.70
N ARG A 230 -12.64 10.72 -11.26
CA ARG A 230 -13.60 10.04 -12.13
C ARG A 230 -14.35 11.04 -13.02
N ASP A 231 -14.85 12.14 -12.46
CA ASP A 231 -15.62 13.14 -13.20
C ASP A 231 -14.76 13.87 -14.24
N LYS A 232 -13.46 14.02 -13.96
CA LYS A 232 -12.44 14.51 -14.93
C LYS A 232 -11.96 13.43 -15.90
N LYS A 233 -12.42 12.19 -15.77
CA LYS A 233 -12.03 11.01 -16.56
C LYS A 233 -10.53 10.71 -16.46
N ILE A 234 -9.92 11.02 -15.33
CA ILE A 234 -8.53 10.68 -15.03
C ILE A 234 -8.56 9.41 -14.16
N PRO A 235 -7.95 8.28 -14.59
CA PRO A 235 -7.86 7.08 -13.77
C PRO A 235 -7.10 7.37 -12.47
N LEU A 236 -7.69 6.97 -11.34
CA LEU A 236 -7.08 7.08 -10.02
C LEU A 236 -6.82 5.68 -9.47
N ILE A 237 -5.58 5.40 -9.09
CA ILE A 237 -5.25 4.27 -8.22
C ILE A 237 -5.20 4.75 -6.78
N TRP A 238 -5.88 4.03 -5.90
CA TRP A 238 -5.74 4.17 -4.45
C TRP A 238 -4.91 3.01 -3.92
N VAL A 239 -3.69 3.28 -3.47
CA VAL A 239 -2.78 2.28 -2.93
C VAL A 239 -3.02 2.13 -1.43
N GLY A 240 -3.20 0.89 -0.98
CA GLY A 240 -3.29 0.55 0.42
C GLY A 240 -2.02 0.88 1.21
N LEU A 241 -2.18 1.01 2.52
CA LEU A 241 -1.08 1.17 3.45
C LEU A 241 -0.43 -0.20 3.72
N PRO A 242 0.91 -0.27 3.79
CA PRO A 242 1.63 -1.50 4.14
C PRO A 242 1.51 -1.79 5.64
N ILE A 243 1.89 -3.01 6.04
CA ILE A 243 2.14 -3.33 7.43
C ILE A 243 3.24 -2.41 8.03
N LEU A 244 3.03 -1.98 9.27
CA LEU A 244 3.90 -1.05 10.00
C LEU A 244 4.53 -1.76 11.21
N LYS A 245 5.63 -1.22 11.75
CA LYS A 245 6.35 -1.85 12.87
C LYS A 245 5.53 -1.92 14.16
N SER A 246 4.65 -0.96 14.38
CA SER A 246 3.78 -0.93 15.55
C SER A 246 2.47 -1.63 15.25
N ASP A 247 2.10 -2.62 16.07
CA ASP A 247 0.82 -3.34 15.96
C ASP A 247 -0.38 -2.37 15.97
N ARG A 248 -0.28 -1.30 16.78
CA ARG A 248 -1.30 -0.25 16.84
C ARG A 248 -1.46 0.45 15.48
N LEU A 249 -0.35 0.86 14.86
CA LEU A 249 -0.37 1.53 13.57
C LEU A 249 -0.79 0.56 12.44
N SER A 250 -0.38 -0.70 12.52
CA SER A 250 -0.81 -1.76 11.59
C SER A 250 -2.32 -2.01 11.68
N ALA A 251 -2.89 -2.07 12.89
CA ALA A 251 -4.33 -2.20 13.07
C ALA A 251 -5.11 -1.01 12.51
N ASP A 252 -4.57 0.22 12.61
CA ASP A 252 -5.18 1.39 11.97
C ASP A 252 -5.06 1.34 10.45
N ALA A 253 -3.90 0.97 9.93
CA ALA A 253 -3.66 0.82 8.51
C ALA A 253 -4.62 -0.20 7.88
N LEU A 254 -4.87 -1.33 8.55
CA LEU A 254 -5.89 -2.31 8.13
C LEU A 254 -7.29 -1.68 8.07
N ALA A 255 -7.70 -0.98 9.13
CA ALA A 255 -9.01 -0.33 9.15
C ALA A 255 -9.16 0.73 8.04
N PHE A 256 -8.09 1.48 7.74
CA PHE A 256 -8.10 2.44 6.63
C PHE A 256 -8.10 1.77 5.27
N ASN A 257 -7.38 0.65 5.11
CA ASN A 257 -7.36 -0.15 3.90
C ASN A 257 -8.75 -0.70 3.57
N GLU A 258 -9.51 -1.16 4.56
CA GLU A 258 -10.92 -1.54 4.38
C GLU A 258 -11.75 -0.38 3.81
N PHE A 259 -11.54 0.85 4.29
CA PHE A 259 -12.25 2.02 3.77
C PHE A 259 -11.82 2.36 2.33
N TYR A 260 -10.53 2.27 2.02
CA TYR A 260 -10.03 2.54 0.67
C TYR A 260 -10.57 1.52 -0.32
N HIS A 261 -10.49 0.23 0.00
CA HIS A 261 -11.08 -0.84 -0.79
C HIS A 261 -12.58 -0.61 -1.01
N ASP A 262 -13.34 -0.38 0.06
CA ASP A 262 -14.79 -0.35 -0.05
C ASP A 262 -15.37 0.93 -0.67
N TYR A 263 -14.72 2.08 -0.49
CA TYR A 263 -15.30 3.38 -0.84
C TYR A 263 -14.56 4.09 -1.97
N ALA A 264 -13.23 3.92 -2.09
CA ALA A 264 -12.53 4.47 -3.25
C ALA A 264 -12.94 3.73 -4.53
N GLU A 265 -13.11 2.39 -4.47
CA GLU A 265 -13.57 1.62 -5.63
C GLU A 265 -15.00 1.98 -6.05
N LYS A 266 -15.92 2.11 -5.08
CA LYS A 266 -17.30 2.58 -5.37
C LYS A 266 -17.33 3.96 -6.00
N ALA A 267 -16.38 4.82 -5.64
CA ALA A 267 -16.25 6.15 -6.23
C ALA A 267 -15.52 6.16 -7.58
N GLY A 268 -15.03 5.02 -8.09
CA GLY A 268 -14.43 4.87 -9.42
C GLY A 268 -12.90 4.86 -9.46
N ALA A 269 -12.23 4.74 -8.31
CA ALA A 269 -10.80 4.47 -8.25
C ALA A 269 -10.53 2.96 -8.37
N THR A 270 -9.30 2.58 -8.72
CA THR A 270 -8.82 1.19 -8.61
C THR A 270 -8.07 1.04 -7.29
N TYR A 271 -8.43 0.07 -6.45
CA TYR A 271 -7.67 -0.20 -5.24
C TYR A 271 -6.53 -1.19 -5.50
N ILE A 272 -5.36 -0.94 -4.91
CA ILE A 272 -4.23 -1.88 -4.93
C ILE A 272 -3.81 -2.18 -3.49
N ASP A 273 -3.97 -3.45 -3.09
CA ASP A 273 -3.44 -3.96 -1.84
C ASP A 273 -1.93 -4.24 -1.96
N VAL A 274 -1.18 -3.79 -0.97
CA VAL A 274 0.27 -3.99 -0.85
C VAL A 274 0.65 -4.62 0.50
N TRP A 275 -0.32 -5.02 1.32
CA TRP A 275 -0.10 -5.50 2.68
C TRP A 275 0.85 -6.70 2.72
N GLU A 276 0.46 -7.78 2.04
CA GLU A 276 1.21 -9.04 1.98
C GLU A 276 2.60 -8.86 1.36
N ALA A 277 2.76 -7.89 0.46
CA ALA A 277 4.06 -7.63 -0.19
C ALA A 277 5.13 -7.12 0.78
N PHE A 278 4.73 -6.57 1.92
CA PHE A 278 5.62 -6.03 2.94
C PHE A 278 5.55 -6.78 4.27
N ALA A 279 4.70 -7.80 4.35
CA ALA A 279 4.68 -8.75 5.46
C ALA A 279 5.73 -9.86 5.25
N ASP A 280 6.12 -10.52 6.34
CA ASP A 280 6.88 -11.76 6.29
C ASP A 280 5.97 -12.97 6.05
N GLU A 281 6.55 -14.17 6.03
CA GLU A 281 5.83 -15.43 5.80
C GLU A 281 4.73 -15.72 6.83
N ASN A 282 4.76 -15.06 7.99
CA ASN A 282 3.78 -15.18 9.07
C ASN A 282 2.77 -14.02 9.07
N GLY A 283 2.77 -13.17 8.04
CA GLY A 283 1.93 -11.98 7.98
C GLY A 283 2.37 -10.87 8.95
N GLN A 284 3.60 -10.93 9.48
CA GLN A 284 4.12 -9.98 10.47
C GLN A 284 5.01 -8.92 9.82
N TYR A 285 5.23 -7.83 10.56
CA TYR A 285 6.12 -6.78 10.11
C TYR A 285 7.55 -7.30 10.00
N SER A 286 8.19 -7.05 8.85
CA SER A 286 9.63 -7.19 8.69
C SER A 286 10.26 -5.94 8.09
N ALA A 287 11.42 -5.55 8.61
CA ALA A 287 12.20 -4.45 8.05
C ALA A 287 12.98 -4.86 6.79
N VAL A 288 13.13 -6.17 6.55
CA VAL A 288 13.85 -6.78 5.44
C VAL A 288 12.92 -7.69 4.65
N GLY A 289 13.14 -7.80 3.35
CA GLY A 289 12.35 -8.68 2.50
C GLY A 289 12.89 -8.71 1.09
N PRO A 290 12.29 -9.53 0.21
CA PRO A 290 12.71 -9.61 -1.19
C PRO A 290 12.46 -8.27 -1.89
N ASP A 291 13.46 -7.78 -2.62
CA ASP A 291 13.32 -6.67 -3.56
C ASP A 291 12.62 -7.14 -4.87
N ILE A 292 12.59 -6.26 -5.88
CA ILE A 292 12.01 -6.58 -7.20
C ILE A 292 12.75 -7.72 -7.93
N ASN A 293 13.98 -8.04 -7.53
CA ASN A 293 14.80 -9.12 -8.09
C ASN A 293 14.78 -10.39 -7.21
N GLY A 294 14.00 -10.39 -6.13
CA GLY A 294 13.95 -11.48 -5.16
C GLY A 294 15.10 -11.50 -4.14
N GLN A 295 15.98 -10.50 -4.15
CA GLN A 295 17.09 -10.41 -3.18
C GLN A 295 16.59 -9.85 -1.86
N THR A 296 16.96 -10.48 -0.74
CA THR A 296 16.62 -9.97 0.59
C THR A 296 17.41 -8.71 0.90
N VAL A 297 16.72 -7.58 0.98
CA VAL A 297 17.29 -6.28 1.30
C VAL A 297 16.48 -5.58 2.39
N LYS A 298 17.03 -4.53 2.98
CA LYS A 298 16.29 -3.66 3.90
C LYS A 298 15.26 -2.84 3.13
N LEU A 299 13.98 -3.09 3.35
CA LEU A 299 12.87 -2.39 2.70
C LEU A 299 12.33 -1.22 3.55
N ARG A 300 12.51 -1.27 4.87
CA ARG A 300 11.97 -0.27 5.81
C ARG A 300 13.06 0.58 6.45
N ALA A 301 12.76 1.85 6.69
CA ALA A 301 13.58 2.76 7.47
C ALA A 301 13.58 2.36 8.96
N ALA A 302 14.46 2.99 9.75
CA ALA A 302 14.64 2.64 11.16
C ALA A 302 13.40 2.96 12.03
N ASP A 303 12.59 3.92 11.61
CA ASP A 303 11.33 4.30 12.26
C ASP A 303 10.24 3.22 12.15
N GLY A 304 10.38 2.29 11.19
CA GLY A 304 9.40 1.24 10.95
C GLY A 304 8.11 1.71 10.27
N VAL A 305 8.08 2.93 9.73
CA VAL A 305 6.98 3.51 8.95
C VAL A 305 7.42 3.77 7.51
N HIS A 306 8.56 4.44 7.32
CA HIS A 306 9.04 4.79 5.98
C HIS A 306 9.77 3.63 5.30
N PHE A 307 9.94 3.75 4.00
CA PHE A 307 10.70 2.81 3.17
C PHE A 307 12.17 3.22 3.06
N THR A 308 13.01 2.29 2.60
CA THR A 308 14.30 2.63 1.98
C THR A 308 14.08 2.90 0.49
N LYS A 309 15.15 3.29 -0.24
CA LYS A 309 15.09 3.38 -1.71
C LYS A 309 14.63 2.06 -2.35
N ALA A 310 15.14 0.92 -1.87
CA ALA A 310 14.73 -0.40 -2.36
C ALA A 310 13.25 -0.71 -2.03
N GLY A 311 12.79 -0.37 -0.83
CA GLY A 311 11.38 -0.51 -0.45
C GLY A 311 10.44 0.34 -1.29
N ALA A 312 10.81 1.59 -1.56
CA ALA A 312 10.07 2.48 -2.46
C ALA A 312 10.01 1.93 -3.89
N ARG A 313 11.11 1.38 -4.41
CA ARG A 313 11.12 0.75 -5.74
C ARG A 313 10.23 -0.48 -5.81
N LYS A 314 10.24 -1.32 -4.76
CA LYS A 314 9.33 -2.47 -4.60
C LYS A 314 7.87 -2.02 -4.56
N LEU A 315 7.55 -0.97 -3.81
CA LEU A 315 6.20 -0.44 -3.73
C LEU A 315 5.71 0.02 -5.12
N ALA A 316 6.55 0.76 -5.84
CA ALA A 316 6.25 1.21 -7.20
C ALA A 316 6.02 0.06 -8.19
N HIS A 317 6.63 -1.10 -7.98
CA HIS A 317 6.45 -2.28 -8.83
C HIS A 317 5.00 -2.79 -8.85
N PHE A 318 4.22 -2.59 -7.78
CA PHE A 318 2.81 -3.00 -7.75
C PHE A 318 1.90 -2.06 -8.55
N VAL A 319 2.27 -0.79 -8.67
CA VAL A 319 1.49 0.24 -9.38
C VAL A 319 1.89 0.34 -10.85
N GLU A 320 3.16 0.04 -11.15
CA GLU A 320 3.76 0.15 -12.47
C GLU A 320 2.98 -0.56 -13.60
N PRO A 321 2.47 -1.79 -13.44
CA PRO A 321 1.72 -2.47 -14.50
C PRO A 321 0.48 -1.69 -14.96
N GLU A 322 -0.25 -1.08 -14.03
CA GLU A 322 -1.45 -0.31 -14.35
C GLU A 322 -1.13 0.98 -15.11
N ILE A 323 -0.05 1.66 -14.71
CA ILE A 323 0.44 2.84 -15.44
C ILE A 323 0.89 2.44 -16.85
N ARG A 324 1.63 1.33 -16.99
CA ARG A 324 2.09 0.83 -18.30
C ARG A 324 0.92 0.47 -19.21
N ARG A 325 -0.10 -0.20 -18.67
CA ARG A 325 -1.32 -0.52 -19.41
C ARG A 325 -1.99 0.73 -19.97
N LYS A 326 -2.13 1.79 -19.17
CA LYS A 326 -2.71 3.06 -19.67
C LYS A 326 -1.81 3.80 -20.62
N LEU A 327 -0.49 3.76 -20.42
CA LEU A 327 0.45 4.31 -21.37
C LEU A 327 0.28 3.64 -22.75
N GLU A 328 0.13 2.32 -22.80
CA GLU A 328 -0.07 1.55 -24.02
C GLU A 328 -1.45 1.76 -24.66
N GLU A 329 -2.49 2.02 -23.88
CA GLU A 329 -3.80 2.43 -24.42
C GLU A 329 -3.77 3.81 -25.09
N VAL A 330 -3.02 4.76 -24.52
CA VAL A 330 -2.89 6.13 -25.06
C VAL A 330 -1.88 6.19 -26.22
N PHE A 331 -0.79 5.42 -26.12
CA PHE A 331 0.25 5.28 -27.12
C PHE A 331 0.39 3.80 -27.50
N PRO A 332 -0.53 3.26 -28.32
CA PRO A 332 -0.39 1.91 -28.81
C PRO A 332 0.95 1.79 -29.51
N LYS A 333 1.75 0.79 -29.12
CA LYS A 333 2.95 0.42 -29.88
C LYS A 333 2.47 0.00 -31.27
N ILE A 334 2.59 0.91 -32.22
CA ILE A 334 2.49 0.57 -33.64
C ILE A 334 3.76 -0.22 -33.92
N GLU A 335 3.67 -1.55 -33.82
CA GLU A 335 4.66 -2.44 -34.44
C GLU A 335 4.75 -2.02 -35.91
N PRO A 336 5.95 -1.70 -36.44
CA PRO A 336 6.12 -1.35 -37.84
C PRO A 336 5.85 -2.60 -38.68
N GLY A 337 4.58 -2.80 -39.05
CA GLY A 337 4.15 -3.97 -39.81
C GLY A 337 2.65 -4.23 -39.91
N MET A 338 1.79 -3.63 -39.08
CA MET A 338 0.35 -3.84 -39.19
C MET A 338 -0.37 -2.60 -39.71
N THR A 339 -0.70 -2.59 -41.00
CA THR A 339 -1.72 -1.71 -41.55
C THR A 339 -3.06 -1.98 -40.86
N PRO A 340 -3.90 -0.96 -40.60
CA PRO A 340 -5.20 -1.16 -40.02
C PRO A 340 -6.12 -1.82 -41.05
N ASP A 341 -6.49 -3.08 -40.82
CA ASP A 341 -7.53 -3.73 -41.61
C ASP A 341 -8.86 -3.02 -41.39
N ILE A 342 -9.24 -2.27 -42.42
CA ILE A 342 -10.59 -1.76 -42.62
C ILE A 342 -11.50 -2.97 -42.82
N ALA A 343 -12.57 -2.99 -42.03
CA ALA A 343 -13.64 -3.97 -42.04
C ALA A 343 -14.02 -4.46 -43.45
N THR A 344 -14.08 -5.78 -43.63
CA THR A 344 -14.91 -6.39 -44.68
C THR A 344 -15.70 -7.58 -44.13
N ASN A 345 -17.00 -7.49 -44.38
CA ASN A 345 -18.07 -8.41 -44.02
C ASN A 345 -17.95 -9.75 -44.80
N PRO A 346 -18.55 -10.86 -44.36
CA PRO A 346 -18.37 -12.19 -44.94
C PRO A 346 -19.39 -12.46 -46.06
N ALA A 347 -18.94 -12.68 -47.30
CA ALA A 347 -19.68 -13.41 -48.34
C ALA A 347 -18.78 -13.69 -49.57
N ASN A 348 -18.92 -14.90 -50.12
CA ASN A 348 -18.28 -15.46 -51.32
C ASN A 348 -16.78 -15.82 -51.16
N GLY A 349 -16.30 -17.05 -51.33
CA GLY A 349 -16.85 -18.22 -52.03
C GLY A 349 -16.42 -18.25 -53.49
N SER A 350 -15.17 -18.64 -53.78
CA SER A 350 -14.77 -19.33 -55.02
C SER A 350 -13.28 -19.72 -55.02
N THR A 351 -13.07 -21.03 -54.89
CA THR A 351 -12.13 -21.90 -55.64
C THR A 351 -11.14 -21.30 -56.66
N SER A 352 -9.89 -21.76 -56.53
CA SER A 352 -8.96 -22.11 -57.62
C SER A 352 -7.96 -23.13 -57.04
N GLU A 353 -8.20 -24.44 -57.20
CA GLU A 353 -7.66 -25.29 -58.29
C GLU A 353 -6.17 -25.06 -58.58
N GLU A 354 -5.33 -25.99 -58.11
CA GLU A 354 -4.11 -26.36 -58.82
C GLU A 354 -3.81 -27.85 -58.59
N THR A 355 -3.91 -28.62 -59.67
CA THR A 355 -3.54 -30.02 -59.79
C THR A 355 -2.17 -30.10 -60.45
N PRO A 356 -1.23 -30.97 -60.03
CA PRO A 356 -0.14 -31.35 -60.90
C PRO A 356 -0.37 -32.74 -61.51
N ALA A 357 -0.08 -32.80 -62.81
CA ALA A 357 -0.25 -33.92 -63.70
C ALA A 357 0.65 -35.13 -63.35
N ASN A 358 0.09 -36.30 -63.64
CA ASN A 358 0.72 -37.61 -63.64
C ASN A 358 1.48 -37.84 -64.95
N VAL A 359 2.76 -38.24 -64.87
CA VAL A 359 3.51 -38.91 -65.95
C VAL A 359 4.35 -40.06 -65.36
N SER A 360 3.95 -41.29 -65.69
CA SER A 360 4.78 -42.52 -65.70
C SER A 360 5.86 -42.43 -66.78
N ALA A 361 6.95 -43.20 -66.84
CA ALA A 361 7.74 -44.08 -65.97
C ALA A 361 8.98 -44.52 -66.83
N LEU A 362 10.13 -44.86 -66.21
CA LEU A 362 11.14 -45.90 -66.57
C LEU A 362 12.51 -45.62 -65.88
N PRO A 363 13.40 -46.62 -65.70
CA PRO A 363 13.86 -47.01 -64.37
C PRO A 363 15.39 -46.92 -64.17
N GLY A 364 15.79 -46.81 -62.90
CA GLY A 364 17.16 -47.11 -62.47
C GLY A 364 18.00 -45.88 -62.16
N GLU A 365 17.75 -45.23 -61.03
CA GLU A 365 18.81 -44.59 -60.25
C GLU A 365 18.31 -44.41 -58.81
N ALA A 366 19.14 -44.73 -57.81
CA ALA A 366 18.78 -44.61 -56.41
C ALA A 366 18.55 -43.13 -56.04
N PRO A 367 17.43 -42.76 -55.40
CA PRO A 367 17.21 -41.37 -55.02
C PRO A 367 18.13 -40.98 -53.84
N PRO A 368 18.74 -39.79 -53.85
CA PRO A 368 19.59 -39.30 -52.76
C PRO A 368 18.78 -39.10 -51.46
N PRO A 369 19.43 -39.11 -50.28
CA PRO A 369 18.72 -39.08 -49.01
C PRO A 369 17.88 -37.80 -48.86
N ARG A 370 16.60 -37.97 -48.47
CA ARG A 370 15.69 -36.85 -48.20
C ARG A 370 16.30 -35.96 -47.12
N VAL A 371 16.53 -34.70 -47.45
CA VAL A 371 16.95 -33.67 -46.49
C VAL A 371 15.83 -33.51 -45.46
N LYS A 372 16.10 -33.86 -44.21
CA LYS A 372 15.15 -33.62 -43.11
C LYS A 372 15.07 -32.12 -42.87
N PRO A 373 13.87 -31.53 -42.71
CA PRO A 373 13.75 -30.12 -42.36
C PRO A 373 14.47 -29.84 -41.03
N VAL A 374 15.21 -28.73 -41.00
CA VAL A 374 16.11 -28.34 -39.89
C VAL A 374 15.35 -27.95 -38.61
N ALA A 375 14.03 -27.77 -38.67
CA ALA A 375 13.20 -27.53 -37.49
C ALA A 375 11.81 -28.15 -37.66
N GLY A 376 11.33 -28.80 -36.59
CA GLY A 376 9.95 -29.26 -36.48
C GLY A 376 8.96 -28.11 -36.28
N PRO A 377 7.65 -28.37 -36.42
CA PRO A 377 6.63 -27.34 -36.26
C PRO A 377 6.66 -26.74 -34.85
N VAL A 378 6.56 -25.41 -34.78
CA VAL A 378 6.53 -24.66 -33.51
C VAL A 378 5.17 -24.87 -32.84
N LEU A 379 5.18 -25.51 -31.67
CA LEU A 379 3.98 -25.73 -30.86
C LEU A 379 3.82 -24.61 -29.82
N PRO A 380 2.65 -23.95 -29.72
CA PRO A 380 2.40 -22.94 -28.70
C PRO A 380 2.29 -23.58 -27.30
N LEU A 381 3.03 -23.03 -26.32
CA LEU A 381 3.04 -23.51 -24.93
C LEU A 381 1.79 -23.12 -24.11
N THR A 382 0.97 -22.21 -24.65
CA THR A 382 -0.24 -21.68 -23.98
C THR A 382 -1.53 -21.93 -24.75
N GLY A 383 -1.46 -22.63 -25.89
CA GLY A 383 -2.64 -23.05 -26.65
C GLY A 383 -3.12 -24.44 -26.23
N PRO A 384 -4.43 -24.74 -26.32
CA PRO A 384 -4.90 -26.12 -26.16
C PRO A 384 -4.24 -26.99 -27.24
N ALA A 385 -3.63 -28.11 -26.82
CA ALA A 385 -2.98 -29.06 -27.72
C ALA A 385 -4.05 -29.72 -28.61
N LEU A 386 -4.21 -29.22 -29.84
CA LEU A 386 -5.11 -29.77 -30.84
C LEU A 386 -4.34 -30.79 -31.67
N SER A 387 -4.84 -32.03 -31.72
CA SER A 387 -4.37 -33.05 -32.65
C SER A 387 -4.67 -32.61 -34.09
N PRO A 388 -3.86 -33.04 -35.09
CA PRO A 388 -4.22 -32.85 -36.49
C PRO A 388 -5.57 -33.52 -36.74
N GLY A 389 -6.61 -32.72 -36.99
CA GLY A 389 -7.98 -33.19 -37.21
C GLY A 389 -9.02 -32.75 -36.16
N GLY A 390 -8.63 -32.05 -35.08
CA GLY A 390 -9.59 -31.45 -34.14
C GLY A 390 -10.41 -32.46 -33.31
N GLU A 391 -10.01 -33.73 -33.32
CA GLU A 391 -10.62 -34.76 -32.49
C GLU A 391 -10.03 -34.70 -31.07
N LEU A 392 -10.89 -34.33 -30.11
CA LEU A 392 -10.57 -34.43 -28.69
C LEU A 392 -10.30 -35.91 -28.36
N ALA A 393 -9.23 -36.17 -27.61
CA ALA A 393 -8.95 -37.52 -27.10
C ALA A 393 -10.15 -38.00 -26.27
N THR A 394 -11.01 -38.79 -26.90
CA THR A 394 -12.07 -39.52 -26.21
C THR A 394 -11.39 -40.43 -25.21
N ARG A 395 -11.93 -40.44 -23.99
CA ARG A 395 -11.49 -41.32 -22.90
C ARG A 395 -11.52 -42.75 -23.44
N VAL A 396 -10.34 -43.28 -23.79
CA VAL A 396 -10.16 -44.71 -24.01
C VAL A 396 -10.36 -45.35 -22.65
N THR A 397 -11.61 -45.70 -22.36
CA THR A 397 -11.90 -46.74 -21.37
C THR A 397 -11.32 -48.00 -21.97
N THR A 398 -10.14 -48.40 -21.53
CA THR A 398 -9.62 -49.73 -21.85
C THR A 398 -10.68 -50.71 -21.38
N ALA A 399 -11.35 -51.34 -22.34
CA ALA A 399 -12.30 -52.41 -22.10
C ALA A 399 -11.57 -53.49 -21.29
N GLY A 400 -11.86 -53.58 -19.99
CA GLY A 400 -11.25 -54.57 -19.11
C GLY A 400 -11.30 -54.30 -17.62
N SER A 401 -11.42 -53.06 -17.15
CA SER A 401 -11.50 -52.80 -15.69
C SER A 401 -12.93 -52.48 -15.27
N THR A 402 -13.52 -53.37 -14.48
CA THR A 402 -14.82 -53.11 -13.84
C THR A 402 -14.68 -51.95 -12.85
N PRO A 403 -15.75 -51.16 -12.58
CA PRO A 403 -15.70 -50.01 -11.67
C PRO A 403 -15.15 -50.35 -10.26
N THR A 404 -15.26 -51.63 -9.88
CA THR A 404 -14.82 -52.19 -8.60
C THR A 404 -13.29 -52.30 -8.50
N ASP A 405 -12.58 -52.45 -9.61
CA ASP A 405 -11.12 -52.60 -9.61
C ASP A 405 -10.40 -51.27 -9.34
N ALA A 406 -10.94 -50.17 -9.88
CA ALA A 406 -10.41 -48.83 -9.63
C ALA A 406 -10.59 -48.43 -8.14
N GLN A 407 -11.73 -48.74 -7.54
CA GLN A 407 -11.99 -48.47 -6.13
C GLN A 407 -11.05 -49.28 -5.22
N ARG A 408 -10.80 -50.56 -5.54
CA ARG A 408 -9.84 -51.39 -4.79
C ARG A 408 -8.42 -50.85 -4.84
N LEU A 409 -7.98 -50.33 -5.99
CA LEU A 409 -6.66 -49.73 -6.14
C LEU A 409 -6.52 -48.43 -5.34
N ILE A 410 -7.60 -47.64 -5.24
CA ILE A 410 -7.63 -46.42 -4.43
C ILE A 410 -7.53 -46.75 -2.94
N ASP A 411 -8.32 -47.70 -2.45
CA ASP A 411 -8.27 -48.11 -1.03
C ASP A 411 -6.90 -48.70 -0.66
N GLN A 412 -6.32 -49.53 -1.55
CA GLN A 412 -5.03 -50.16 -1.29
C GLN A 412 -3.86 -49.15 -1.26
N THR A 413 -3.94 -48.07 -2.04
CA THR A 413 -2.86 -47.07 -2.13
C THR A 413 -3.01 -45.94 -1.12
N LEU A 414 -4.21 -45.36 -1.00
CA LEU A 414 -4.45 -44.20 -0.15
C LEU A 414 -4.73 -44.57 1.30
N GLN A 415 -5.42 -45.68 1.56
CA GLN A 415 -5.77 -46.08 2.94
C GLN A 415 -4.76 -47.07 3.52
N GLN A 416 -4.28 -48.03 2.71
CA GLN A 416 -3.36 -49.07 3.20
C GLN A 416 -1.88 -48.77 2.91
N GLY A 417 -1.57 -47.72 2.14
CA GLY A 417 -0.20 -47.29 1.85
C GLY A 417 0.62 -48.30 1.05
N LYS A 418 -0.01 -49.29 0.41
CA LYS A 418 0.71 -50.31 -0.37
C LYS A 418 1.00 -49.79 -1.78
N PRO A 419 2.24 -49.94 -2.29
CA PRO A 419 2.59 -49.47 -3.62
C PRO A 419 1.83 -50.25 -4.70
N LEU A 420 1.51 -49.58 -5.81
CA LEU A 420 0.90 -50.21 -6.98
C LEU A 420 1.90 -51.17 -7.64
N PRO A 421 1.43 -52.28 -8.23
CA PRO A 421 2.31 -53.15 -8.99
C PRO A 421 2.90 -52.38 -10.19
N PRO A 422 4.22 -52.50 -10.44
CA PRO A 422 4.88 -51.81 -11.54
C PRO A 422 4.29 -52.25 -12.88
N LYS A 423 4.14 -51.30 -13.81
CA LYS A 423 3.68 -51.58 -15.18
C LYS A 423 4.83 -51.34 -16.16
N PRO A 424 5.07 -52.27 -17.12
CA PRO A 424 6.08 -52.09 -18.15
C PRO A 424 5.96 -50.73 -18.84
N GLY A 425 7.06 -49.97 -18.85
CA GLY A 425 7.14 -48.64 -19.47
C GLY A 425 6.72 -47.46 -18.58
N ARG A 426 6.23 -47.69 -17.35
CA ARG A 426 6.06 -46.61 -16.36
C ARG A 426 7.34 -46.40 -15.56
N ALA A 427 7.51 -45.20 -15.01
CA ALA A 427 8.69 -44.78 -14.25
C ALA A 427 8.91 -45.56 -12.93
N ASP A 428 7.93 -46.35 -12.49
CA ASP A 428 8.01 -47.20 -11.30
C ASP A 428 8.35 -48.68 -11.62
N ASP A 429 8.57 -49.04 -12.89
CA ASP A 429 9.07 -50.36 -13.26
C ASP A 429 10.61 -50.38 -13.32
N PHE A 430 11.20 -51.00 -12.30
CA PHE A 430 12.65 -51.17 -12.16
C PHE A 430 13.15 -52.55 -12.64
N SER A 431 12.31 -53.33 -13.34
CA SER A 431 12.71 -54.65 -13.82
C SER A 431 13.72 -54.57 -14.98
N TRP A 432 14.69 -55.50 -14.98
CA TRP A 432 15.72 -55.62 -16.02
C TRP A 432 15.86 -57.09 -16.46
N PRO A 433 16.05 -57.39 -17.75
CA PRO A 433 16.07 -56.46 -18.89
C PRO A 433 14.70 -55.86 -19.17
N ARG A 434 14.67 -54.64 -19.73
CA ARG A 434 13.42 -53.94 -20.05
C ARG A 434 12.63 -54.75 -21.07
N ALA A 435 11.39 -55.09 -20.76
CA ALA A 435 10.50 -55.74 -21.72
C ALA A 435 10.19 -54.76 -22.86
N ASP A 436 10.53 -55.12 -24.09
CA ASP A 436 10.28 -54.30 -25.28
C ASP A 436 8.77 -54.05 -25.44
N ALA A 437 8.38 -52.78 -25.54
CA ALA A 437 6.99 -52.40 -25.75
C ALA A 437 6.49 -52.95 -27.10
N PRO A 438 5.30 -53.58 -27.17
CA PRO A 438 4.79 -54.08 -28.43
C PRO A 438 4.52 -52.92 -29.39
N ALA A 439 5.14 -52.96 -30.56
CA ALA A 439 4.93 -51.99 -31.63
C ALA A 439 3.44 -51.97 -32.03
N SER A 440 2.80 -50.81 -31.88
CA SER A 440 1.42 -50.57 -32.33
C SER A 440 1.36 -50.63 -33.86
N LYS A 441 0.48 -51.48 -34.38
CA LYS A 441 0.08 -51.52 -35.80
C LYS A 441 -0.82 -50.34 -36.16
#